data_AF-A0AAD9H2V8-F1
#
_entry.id   AF-A0AAD9H2V8-F1
#
_cell.length_a   1.000
_cell.length_b   1.000
_cell.length_c   1.000
_cell.angle_alpha   90.00
_cell.angle_beta   90.00
_cell.angle_gamma   90.00
#
_symmetry.space_group_name_H-M   'P 1'
#
loop_
_entity.id
_entity.type
_entity.pdbx_description
1 polymer ?
#
loop_
_entity_poly.entity_id
_entity_poly.type
_entity_poly.pdbx_seq_one_letter_code
_entity_poly.pdbx_strand_id
1 'polypeptide(L)'
;MEAIRQKIQIPDSIKQLPDQLKPKSPKALDKGSDSIPTSLTPTPVSPPLATPSHGDLGAVLTIACATPIAAKPTTVLATVLNPATYPNWNTFVPRATISRPSGLAVPPMLAGEPSIAKLQPGELLLEGTHVTFEVHLTLDPAKTTTKQALIVTKLEEFTRAAAEANGETHRGRKGYRVCWKTGGLVPPFVLKSERVQEFLETEDGNGTEYRCWETFYGPLAQVMRFTMVNQLETGFAAWMDGLKNHLEGT
;
A
#
# COMPACT_ATOMS: atom_id res chain seq x y z
N MET A 1 -3.77 34.44 -13.57
CA MET A 1 -4.83 33.45 -13.85
C MET A 1 -4.57 32.84 -15.22
N GLU A 2 -5.00 31.59 -15.42
CA GLU A 2 -4.86 30.72 -16.62
C GLU A 2 -3.46 30.10 -16.83
N ALA A 3 -3.21 28.88 -16.31
CA ALA A 3 -3.64 27.57 -16.82
C ALA A 3 -2.76 27.03 -17.97
N ILE A 4 -1.55 26.57 -17.65
CA ILE A 4 -0.82 25.63 -18.51
C ILE A 4 -1.34 24.22 -18.19
N ARG A 5 -2.45 23.87 -18.84
CA ARG A 5 -2.95 22.49 -18.92
C ARG A 5 -2.19 21.81 -20.08
N GLN A 6 -0.94 21.42 -19.85
CA GLN A 6 -0.23 20.58 -20.82
C GLN A 6 -0.96 19.24 -20.91
N LYS A 7 -1.70 19.04 -21.99
CA LYS A 7 -2.17 17.72 -22.41
C LYS A 7 -0.92 16.85 -22.57
N ILE A 8 -0.76 15.85 -21.70
CA ILE A 8 0.30 14.85 -21.83
C ILE A 8 0.07 14.16 -23.17
N GLN A 9 0.93 14.48 -24.14
CA GLN A 9 0.88 13.87 -25.46
C GLN A 9 1.48 12.48 -25.32
N ILE A 10 0.63 11.47 -25.47
CA ILE A 10 1.04 10.06 -25.50
C ILE A 10 2.10 9.92 -26.61
N PRO A 11 3.32 9.44 -26.31
CA PRO A 11 4.35 9.21 -27.33
C PRO A 11 3.79 8.36 -28.47
N ASP A 12 4.06 8.72 -29.73
CA ASP A 12 3.48 8.04 -30.89
C ASP A 12 3.84 6.54 -30.96
N SER A 13 4.93 6.14 -30.30
CA SER A 13 5.30 4.72 -30.10
C SER A 13 4.26 3.90 -29.34
N ILE A 14 3.45 4.53 -28.48
CA ILE A 14 2.39 3.86 -27.70
C ILE A 14 1.14 3.62 -28.56
N LYS A 15 0.92 4.42 -29.61
CA LYS A 15 -0.17 4.18 -30.59
C LYS A 15 0.07 2.93 -31.43
N GLN A 16 1.33 2.51 -31.55
CA GLN A 16 1.76 1.34 -32.31
C GLN A 16 1.85 0.06 -31.46
N LEU A 17 1.60 0.13 -30.15
CA LEU A 17 1.52 -1.07 -29.33
C LEU A 17 0.28 -1.89 -29.75
N PRO A 18 0.43 -3.21 -29.97
CA PRO A 18 -0.71 -4.12 -30.18
C PRO A 18 -1.75 -3.90 -29.09
N ASP A 19 -3.05 -3.97 -29.41
CA ASP A 19 -4.12 -3.71 -28.43
C ASP A 19 -4.02 -4.57 -27.16
N GLN A 20 -3.41 -5.75 -27.27
CA GLN A 20 -3.14 -6.64 -26.13
C GLN A 20 -2.05 -6.14 -25.16
N LEU A 21 -1.22 -5.19 -25.58
CA LEU A 21 -0.18 -4.53 -24.79
C LEU A 21 -0.63 -3.16 -24.27
N LYS A 22 -1.82 -2.69 -24.63
CA LYS A 22 -2.37 -1.45 -24.06
C LYS A 22 -2.80 -1.73 -22.61
N PRO A 23 -2.34 -0.92 -21.63
CA PRO A 23 -2.73 -1.12 -20.24
C PRO A 23 -4.24 -0.93 -20.10
N LYS A 24 -4.87 -1.75 -19.25
CA LYS A 24 -6.29 -1.61 -18.90
C LYS A 24 -6.58 -0.16 -18.50
N SER A 25 -7.73 0.35 -18.92
CA SER A 25 -8.20 1.67 -18.49
C SER A 25 -8.28 1.69 -16.96
N PRO A 26 -7.65 2.66 -16.29
CA PRO A 26 -7.74 2.76 -14.83
C PRO A 26 -9.19 2.90 -14.38
N LYS A 27 -9.52 2.32 -13.23
CA LYS A 27 -10.83 2.45 -12.60
C LYS A 27 -11.02 3.90 -12.14
N ALA A 28 -12.10 4.54 -12.56
CA ALA A 28 -12.45 5.87 -12.09
C ALA A 28 -12.86 5.79 -10.62
N LEU A 29 -12.22 6.60 -9.79
CA LEU A 29 -12.57 6.81 -8.38
C LEU A 29 -12.74 8.31 -8.13
N ASP A 30 -13.54 8.66 -7.13
CA ASP A 30 -13.60 10.04 -6.64
C ASP A 30 -12.25 10.44 -6.02
N LYS A 31 -12.03 11.74 -5.83
CA LYS A 31 -10.76 12.25 -5.28
C LYS A 31 -10.57 11.77 -3.83
N GLY A 32 -9.40 11.21 -3.53
CA GLY A 32 -8.97 10.82 -2.18
C GLY A 32 -9.08 9.32 -1.92
N SER A 33 -8.40 8.83 -0.87
CA SER A 33 -8.41 7.40 -0.52
C SER A 33 -9.75 6.90 0.01
N ASP A 34 -10.60 7.81 0.47
CA ASP A 34 -11.93 7.50 0.99
C ASP A 34 -12.86 6.89 -0.07
N SER A 35 -12.61 7.17 -1.35
CA SER A 35 -13.35 6.66 -2.50
C SER A 35 -13.01 5.21 -2.87
N ILE A 36 -11.92 4.64 -2.32
CA ILE A 36 -11.63 3.23 -2.47
C ILE A 36 -12.77 2.44 -1.80
N PRO A 37 -13.48 1.55 -2.53
CA PRO A 37 -14.54 0.75 -1.94
C PRO A 37 -13.97 -0.27 -0.96
N THR A 38 -14.83 -0.84 -0.12
CA THR A 38 -14.43 -1.82 0.92
C THR A 38 -13.86 -3.12 0.35
N SER A 39 -14.22 -3.46 -0.88
CA SER A 39 -13.63 -4.54 -1.66
C SER A 39 -13.22 -4.02 -3.04
N LEU A 40 -11.95 -4.17 -3.36
CA LEU A 40 -11.35 -3.76 -4.63
C LEU A 40 -10.23 -4.74 -4.98
N THR A 41 -10.42 -5.51 -6.05
CA THR A 41 -9.30 -6.24 -6.66
C THR A 41 -8.23 -5.24 -7.10
N PRO A 42 -6.93 -5.55 -6.94
CA PRO A 42 -5.86 -4.66 -7.35
C PRO A 42 -6.04 -4.15 -8.77
N THR A 43 -6.07 -2.84 -8.92
CA THR A 43 -6.28 -2.18 -10.21
C THR A 43 -5.59 -0.83 -10.22
N PRO A 44 -5.14 -0.34 -11.39
CA PRO A 44 -4.86 1.06 -11.60
C PRO A 44 -6.11 1.91 -11.34
N VAL A 45 -5.95 3.06 -10.69
CA VAL A 45 -7.05 4.00 -10.43
C VAL A 45 -6.78 5.38 -11.01
N SER A 46 -7.85 6.14 -11.29
CA SER A 46 -7.77 7.51 -11.77
C SER A 46 -8.81 8.42 -11.10
N PRO A 47 -8.45 9.64 -10.66
CA PRO A 47 -7.09 10.20 -10.70
C PRO A 47 -6.13 9.44 -9.74
N PRO A 48 -4.80 9.52 -9.95
CA PRO A 48 -3.84 8.99 -8.99
C PRO A 48 -4.09 9.54 -7.59
N LEU A 49 -3.96 8.69 -6.58
CA LEU A 49 -4.24 9.04 -5.20
C LEU A 49 -3.05 9.76 -4.57
N ALA A 50 -3.34 10.80 -3.78
CA ALA A 50 -2.32 11.48 -3.00
C ALA A 50 -1.73 10.54 -1.93
N THR A 51 -0.46 10.76 -1.60
CA THR A 51 0.19 10.07 -0.48
C THR A 51 0.70 11.08 0.54
N PRO A 52 0.81 10.72 1.83
CA PRO A 52 1.13 11.67 2.89
C PRO A 52 2.43 12.46 2.67
N SER A 53 3.47 11.85 2.10
CA SER A 53 4.77 12.50 1.91
C SER A 53 4.91 13.24 0.58
N HIS A 54 4.07 12.96 -0.42
CA HIS A 54 4.27 13.47 -1.79
C HIS A 54 3.06 14.21 -2.37
N GLY A 55 1.87 14.10 -1.76
CA GLY A 55 0.65 14.71 -2.28
C GLY A 55 0.21 14.11 -3.63
N ASP A 56 -0.64 14.83 -4.36
CA ASP A 56 -1.12 14.46 -5.70
C ASP A 56 -0.26 15.04 -6.84
N LEU A 57 0.59 16.03 -6.56
CA LEU A 57 1.40 16.68 -7.58
C LEU A 57 2.48 15.74 -8.15
N GLY A 58 2.43 15.53 -9.46
CA GLY A 58 3.36 14.66 -10.17
C GLY A 58 3.11 13.16 -9.98
N ALA A 59 1.98 12.79 -9.37
CA ALA A 59 1.53 11.41 -9.31
C ALA A 59 1.18 10.90 -10.72
N VAL A 60 1.71 9.73 -11.09
CA VAL A 60 1.59 9.19 -12.44
C VAL A 60 0.69 7.97 -12.50
N LEU A 61 0.88 7.06 -11.55
CA LEU A 61 0.18 5.78 -11.48
C LEU A 61 -0.13 5.48 -10.02
N THR A 62 -1.35 5.06 -9.74
CA THR A 62 -1.70 4.46 -8.46
C THR A 62 -2.31 3.09 -8.71
N ILE A 63 -1.78 2.07 -8.04
CA ILE A 63 -2.45 0.78 -7.89
C ILE A 63 -3.14 0.79 -6.53
N ALA A 64 -4.43 0.46 -6.49
CA ALA A 64 -5.19 0.37 -5.26
C ALA A 64 -5.87 -1.00 -5.15
N CYS A 65 -5.96 -1.51 -3.93
CA CYS A 65 -6.75 -2.69 -3.58
C CYS A 65 -7.38 -2.52 -2.20
N ALA A 66 -8.40 -3.31 -1.94
CA ALA A 66 -9.07 -3.34 -0.65
C ALA A 66 -9.73 -4.70 -0.44
N THR A 67 -9.75 -5.16 0.80
CA THR A 67 -10.48 -6.37 1.18
C THR A 67 -10.90 -6.31 2.64
N PRO A 68 -12.09 -6.83 3.00
CA PRO A 68 -12.41 -7.05 4.40
C PRO A 68 -11.58 -8.22 4.95
N ILE A 69 -11.08 -8.09 6.17
CA ILE A 69 -10.35 -9.12 6.90
C ILE A 69 -11.07 -9.35 8.23
N ALA A 70 -11.43 -10.60 8.54
CA ALA A 70 -12.08 -11.02 9.77
C ALA A 70 -11.10 -11.11 10.96
N ALA A 71 -10.36 -10.03 11.18
CA ALA A 71 -9.44 -9.83 12.30
C ALA A 71 -9.46 -8.37 12.75
N LYS A 72 -9.04 -8.10 13.98
CA LYS A 72 -8.96 -6.73 14.52
C LYS A 72 -7.92 -5.90 13.77
N PRO A 73 -8.14 -4.59 13.53
CA PRO A 73 -7.19 -3.77 12.78
C PRO A 73 -5.78 -3.73 13.35
N THR A 74 -5.66 -3.74 14.68
CA THR A 74 -4.37 -3.80 15.39
C THR A 74 -3.64 -5.12 15.14
N THR A 75 -4.36 -6.24 15.05
CA THR A 75 -3.80 -7.56 14.73
C THR A 75 -3.33 -7.61 13.28
N VAL A 76 -4.13 -7.09 12.33
CA VAL A 76 -3.71 -6.99 10.92
C VAL A 76 -2.45 -6.13 10.79
N LEU A 77 -2.45 -4.96 11.45
CA LEU A 77 -1.30 -4.06 11.47
C LEU A 77 -0.07 -4.73 12.09
N ALA A 78 -0.20 -5.38 13.25
CA ALA A 78 0.90 -6.06 13.93
C ALA A 78 1.55 -7.14 13.05
N THR A 79 0.75 -7.89 12.28
CA THR A 79 1.26 -8.85 11.29
C THR A 79 2.08 -8.15 10.20
N VAL A 80 1.56 -7.05 9.63
CA VAL A 80 2.26 -6.27 8.60
C VAL A 80 3.57 -5.66 9.13
N LEU A 81 3.62 -5.28 10.41
CA LEU A 81 4.80 -4.66 11.03
C LEU A 81 5.84 -5.69 11.52
N ASN A 82 5.52 -6.97 11.55
CA ASN A 82 6.41 -8.04 12.00
C ASN A 82 7.08 -8.74 10.79
N PRO A 83 8.36 -8.45 10.49
CA PRO A 83 9.06 -9.05 9.35
C PRO A 83 9.11 -10.58 9.38
N ALA A 84 9.11 -11.19 10.56
CA ALA A 84 9.22 -12.63 10.73
C ALA A 84 7.99 -13.39 10.17
N THR A 85 6.86 -12.70 9.98
CA THR A 85 5.64 -13.31 9.42
C THR A 85 5.62 -13.36 7.90
N TYR A 86 6.38 -12.49 7.22
CA TYR A 86 6.30 -12.31 5.76
C TYR A 86 6.47 -13.61 4.96
N PRO A 87 7.41 -14.52 5.31
CA PRO A 87 7.54 -15.79 4.58
C PRO A 87 6.29 -16.68 4.60
N ASN A 88 5.41 -16.50 5.59
CA ASN A 88 4.23 -17.35 5.79
C ASN A 88 3.01 -16.91 4.99
N TRP A 89 2.94 -15.63 4.60
CA TRP A 89 1.74 -15.06 4.00
C TRP A 89 1.99 -14.26 2.73
N ASN A 90 3.21 -13.82 2.45
CA ASN A 90 3.47 -12.87 1.38
C ASN A 90 4.36 -13.45 0.28
N THR A 91 3.80 -14.10 -0.72
CA THR A 91 4.58 -14.63 -1.84
C THR A 91 5.14 -13.54 -2.76
N PHE A 92 4.57 -12.34 -2.74
CA PHE A 92 5.08 -11.19 -3.48
C PHE A 92 6.31 -10.56 -2.81
N VAL A 93 6.31 -10.50 -1.48
CA VAL A 93 7.43 -10.04 -0.65
C VAL A 93 7.69 -11.07 0.45
N PRO A 94 8.33 -12.21 0.15
CA PRO A 94 8.51 -13.26 1.14
C PRO A 94 9.51 -12.90 2.24
N ARG A 95 10.31 -11.84 2.05
CA ARG A 95 11.29 -11.40 3.04
C ARG A 95 11.32 -9.89 3.17
N ALA A 96 11.12 -9.43 4.40
CA ALA A 96 11.41 -8.08 4.86
C ALA A 96 12.61 -8.12 5.80
N THR A 97 13.66 -7.33 5.52
CA THR A 97 14.86 -7.29 6.35
C THR A 97 15.11 -5.88 6.85
N ILE A 98 15.10 -5.70 8.17
CA ILE A 98 15.44 -4.42 8.81
C ILE A 98 16.92 -4.14 8.57
N SER A 99 17.21 -3.08 7.81
CA SER A 99 18.57 -2.62 7.55
C SER A 99 19.00 -1.56 8.55
N ARG A 100 18.05 -0.76 9.05
CA ARG A 100 18.26 0.17 10.16
C ARG A 100 16.98 0.20 11.01
N PRO A 101 17.01 -0.27 12.27
CA PRO A 101 15.84 -0.23 13.13
C PRO A 101 15.47 1.21 13.47
N SER A 102 14.20 1.41 13.84
CA SER A 102 13.76 2.63 14.51
C SER A 102 14.38 2.72 15.91
N GLY A 103 14.64 3.94 16.37
CA GLY A 103 14.97 4.22 17.77
C GLY A 103 13.73 4.44 18.64
N LEU A 104 12.53 4.31 18.07
CA LEU A 104 11.27 4.55 18.77
C LEU A 104 10.81 3.31 19.54
N ALA A 105 10.06 3.54 20.62
CA ALA A 105 9.36 2.48 21.33
C ALA A 105 8.14 2.00 20.53
N VAL A 106 7.63 0.81 20.88
CA VAL A 106 6.37 0.31 20.32
C VAL A 106 5.23 1.28 20.67
N PRO A 107 4.47 1.79 19.69
CA PRO A 107 3.38 2.72 19.97
C PRO A 107 2.30 2.11 20.89
N PRO A 108 1.67 2.91 21.77
CA PRO A 108 0.64 2.41 22.70
C PRO A 108 -0.52 1.68 22.02
N MET A 109 -0.85 2.06 20.79
CA MET A 109 -1.90 1.42 19.98
C MET A 109 -1.66 -0.06 19.69
N LEU A 110 -0.41 -0.52 19.85
CA LEU A 110 0.06 -1.88 19.59
C LEU A 110 0.45 -2.64 20.88
N ALA A 111 0.41 -1.98 22.04
CA ALA A 111 0.88 -2.57 23.31
C ALA A 111 0.08 -3.81 23.74
N GLY A 112 -1.18 -3.93 23.29
CA GLY A 112 -2.06 -5.06 23.59
C GLY A 112 -1.94 -6.23 22.63
N GLU A 113 -1.13 -6.15 21.57
CA GLU A 113 -1.09 -7.17 20.51
C GLU A 113 -0.19 -8.37 20.90
N PRO A 114 -0.76 -9.57 21.09
CA PRO A 114 0.01 -10.73 21.57
C PRO A 114 1.13 -11.16 20.61
N SER A 115 0.93 -10.97 19.30
CA SER A 115 1.87 -11.39 18.25
C SER A 115 3.19 -10.63 18.26
N ILE A 116 3.23 -9.45 18.88
CA ILE A 116 4.41 -8.58 18.96
C ILE A 116 4.82 -8.24 20.40
N ALA A 117 4.03 -8.66 21.41
CA ALA A 117 4.29 -8.37 22.82
C ALA A 117 5.66 -8.86 23.34
N LYS A 118 6.23 -9.89 22.70
CA LYS A 118 7.55 -10.46 23.07
C LYS A 118 8.71 -9.92 22.24
N LEU A 119 8.42 -9.13 21.20
CA LEU A 119 9.44 -8.62 20.27
C LEU A 119 10.03 -7.31 20.80
N GLN A 120 11.32 -7.13 20.57
CA GLN A 120 11.98 -5.85 20.81
C GLN A 120 11.57 -4.83 19.76
N PRO A 121 11.54 -3.51 20.07
CA PRO A 121 11.19 -2.48 19.10
C PRO A 121 12.03 -2.52 17.80
N GLY A 122 13.30 -2.91 17.91
CA GLY A 122 14.21 -3.04 16.77
C GLY A 122 13.92 -4.23 15.84
N GLU A 123 13.05 -5.14 16.24
CA GLU A 123 12.58 -6.27 15.42
C GLU A 123 11.32 -5.91 14.61
N LEU A 124 10.75 -4.73 14.83
CA LEU A 124 9.51 -4.29 14.21
C LEU A 124 9.73 -3.18 13.18
N LEU A 125 8.85 -3.12 12.19
CA LEU A 125 8.83 -2.09 11.16
C LEU A 125 8.17 -0.79 11.65
N LEU A 126 8.69 -0.21 12.73
CA LEU A 126 8.19 1.04 13.30
C LEU A 126 8.54 2.26 12.42
N GLU A 127 7.91 3.42 12.72
CA GLU A 127 8.22 4.68 12.03
C GLU A 127 9.73 5.00 12.08
N GLY A 128 10.31 5.37 10.94
CA GLY A 128 11.74 5.62 10.78
C GLY A 128 12.59 4.37 10.51
N THR A 129 12.04 3.16 10.61
CA THR A 129 12.75 1.93 10.24
C THR A 129 13.08 1.92 8.75
N HIS A 130 14.32 1.59 8.41
CA HIS A 130 14.72 1.25 7.05
C HIS A 130 14.62 -0.26 6.86
N VAL A 131 13.96 -0.66 5.79
CA VAL A 131 13.70 -2.07 5.48
C VAL A 131 14.06 -2.34 4.03
N THR A 132 14.60 -3.52 3.76
CA THR A 132 14.77 -4.05 2.41
C THR A 132 13.73 -5.13 2.19
N PHE A 133 12.84 -4.90 1.22
CA PHE A 133 11.90 -5.91 0.74
C PHE A 133 12.53 -6.70 -0.40
N GLU A 134 12.48 -8.02 -0.28
CA GLU A 134 12.78 -8.90 -1.39
C GLU A 134 11.50 -9.13 -2.19
N VAL A 135 11.46 -8.60 -3.42
CA VAL A 135 10.25 -8.61 -4.25
C VAL A 135 10.35 -9.69 -5.32
N HIS A 136 9.34 -10.55 -5.38
CA HIS A 136 9.18 -11.63 -6.35
C HIS A 136 8.03 -11.26 -7.31
N LEU A 137 8.30 -10.45 -8.34
CA LEU A 137 7.27 -9.95 -9.27
C LEU A 137 6.58 -11.05 -10.08
N THR A 138 7.24 -12.20 -10.24
CA THR A 138 6.68 -13.39 -10.92
C THR A 138 6.03 -14.39 -9.96
N LEU A 139 6.08 -14.11 -8.65
CA LEU A 139 5.67 -15.02 -7.57
C LEU A 139 6.42 -16.36 -7.53
N ASP A 140 7.46 -16.54 -8.35
CA ASP A 140 8.33 -17.71 -8.33
C ASP A 140 9.30 -17.60 -7.13
N PRO A 141 9.20 -18.49 -6.11
CA PRO A 141 10.00 -18.40 -4.89
C PRO A 141 11.50 -18.58 -5.15
N ALA A 142 11.89 -19.16 -6.30
CA ALA A 142 13.28 -19.30 -6.69
C ALA A 142 13.86 -18.04 -7.36
N LYS A 143 13.02 -17.02 -7.65
CA LYS A 143 13.42 -15.84 -8.43
C LYS A 143 13.14 -14.54 -7.69
N THR A 144 14.12 -14.12 -6.89
CA THR A 144 14.22 -12.73 -6.45
C THR A 144 14.26 -11.81 -7.67
N THR A 145 13.22 -10.99 -7.86
CA THR A 145 13.18 -10.06 -8.99
C THR A 145 13.92 -8.77 -8.66
N THR A 146 13.73 -8.23 -7.45
CA THR A 146 14.44 -7.04 -7.00
C THR A 146 14.52 -6.97 -5.47
N LYS A 147 15.48 -6.19 -4.97
CA LYS A 147 15.56 -5.79 -3.56
C LYS A 147 15.22 -4.31 -3.46
N GLN A 148 14.07 -4.00 -2.89
CA GLN A 148 13.57 -2.64 -2.77
C GLN A 148 13.86 -2.10 -1.36
N ALA A 149 14.69 -1.06 -1.29
CA ALA A 149 14.90 -0.32 -0.05
C ALA A 149 13.72 0.62 0.21
N LEU A 150 13.21 0.62 1.43
CA LEU A 150 12.05 1.38 1.88
C LEU A 150 12.31 2.00 3.25
N ILE A 151 11.56 3.05 3.56
CA ILE A 151 11.55 3.69 4.87
C ILE A 151 10.10 3.81 5.33
N VAL A 152 9.82 3.43 6.58
CA VAL A 152 8.52 3.69 7.22
C VAL A 152 8.42 5.18 7.51
N THR A 153 7.53 5.88 6.82
CA THR A 153 7.39 7.34 6.94
C THR A 153 6.33 7.76 7.93
N LYS A 154 5.35 6.88 8.18
CA LYS A 154 4.23 7.18 9.06
C LYS A 154 3.73 5.90 9.70
N LEU A 155 3.50 5.94 11.01
CA LEU A 155 2.75 4.92 11.75
C LEU A 155 1.83 5.62 12.74
N GLU A 156 0.53 5.69 12.42
CA GLU A 156 -0.42 6.51 13.19
C GLU A 156 -1.77 5.82 13.42
N GLU A 157 -2.44 6.27 14.48
CA GLU A 157 -3.87 6.04 14.72
C GLU A 157 -4.66 7.22 14.15
N PHE A 158 -5.83 6.96 13.58
CA PHE A 158 -6.76 8.00 13.14
C PHE A 158 -8.21 7.58 13.41
N THR A 159 -9.11 8.55 13.40
CA THR A 159 -10.55 8.30 13.48
C THR A 159 -11.21 8.75 12.19
N ARG A 160 -11.94 7.86 11.53
CA ARG A 160 -12.78 8.20 10.39
C ARG A 160 -14.14 8.65 10.89
N ALA A 161 -14.53 9.87 10.54
CA ALA A 161 -15.85 10.39 10.85
C ALA A 161 -16.93 9.46 10.25
N ALA A 162 -18.02 9.29 10.99
CA ALA A 162 -19.21 8.65 10.46
C ALA A 162 -19.75 9.45 9.27
N ALA A 163 -20.24 8.74 8.25
CA ALA A 163 -21.12 9.39 7.28
C ALA A 163 -22.41 9.78 8.02
N GLU A 164 -22.80 11.05 7.98
CA GLU A 164 -24.12 11.47 8.44
C GLU A 164 -25.15 10.96 7.43
N ALA A 165 -25.66 9.75 7.64
CA ALA A 165 -26.80 9.23 6.92
C ALA A 165 -28.03 9.35 7.82
N ASN A 166 -29.02 10.11 7.36
CA ASN A 166 -30.39 10.09 7.90
C ASN A 166 -30.59 10.53 9.36
N GLY A 167 -29.68 11.33 9.93
CA GLY A 167 -29.84 11.87 11.28
C GLY A 167 -29.49 10.88 12.41
N GLU A 168 -28.94 9.71 12.08
CA GLU A 168 -28.38 8.77 13.05
C GLU A 168 -26.88 9.07 13.26
N THR A 169 -26.52 9.39 14.50
CA THR A 169 -25.13 9.66 14.88
C THR A 169 -24.36 8.34 14.98
N HIS A 170 -23.78 7.85 13.89
CA HIS A 170 -22.87 6.72 14.00
C HIS A 170 -21.57 7.14 14.71
N ARG A 171 -21.02 6.22 15.52
CA ARG A 171 -19.72 6.43 16.17
C ARG A 171 -18.63 6.46 15.09
N GLY A 172 -17.71 7.42 15.17
CA GLY A 172 -16.52 7.42 14.31
C GLY A 172 -15.74 6.11 14.45
N ARG A 173 -15.20 5.61 13.34
CA ARG A 173 -14.50 4.32 13.28
C ARG A 173 -13.02 4.51 13.51
N LYS A 174 -12.42 3.66 14.34
CA LYS A 174 -10.99 3.72 14.61
C LYS A 174 -10.23 3.11 13.45
N GLY A 175 -9.11 3.73 13.07
CA GLY A 175 -8.27 3.27 11.99
C GLY A 175 -6.79 3.44 12.31
N TYR A 176 -5.97 2.69 11.59
CA TYR A 176 -4.52 2.77 11.68
C TYR A 176 -3.91 2.88 10.30
N ARG A 177 -2.79 3.59 10.20
CA ARG A 177 -2.11 3.80 8.92
C ARG A 177 -0.62 3.55 9.05
N VAL A 178 -0.08 2.81 8.09
CA VAL A 178 1.37 2.71 7.87
C VAL A 178 1.72 3.15 6.45
N CYS A 179 2.78 3.96 6.32
CA CYS A 179 3.27 4.47 5.04
C CYS A 179 4.72 4.07 4.81
N TRP A 180 5.03 3.68 3.57
CA TRP A 180 6.36 3.24 3.14
C TRP A 180 6.77 4.03 1.92
N LYS A 181 7.87 4.75 1.97
CA LYS A 181 8.44 5.38 0.77
C LYS A 181 9.64 4.61 0.25
N THR A 182 9.84 4.64 -1.07
CA THR A 182 11.10 4.18 -1.67
C THR A 182 12.28 4.93 -1.09
N GLY A 183 13.23 4.17 -0.54
CA GLY A 183 14.57 4.62 -0.24
C GLY A 183 15.58 4.07 -1.26
N GLY A 184 16.86 4.17 -0.93
CA GLY A 184 17.94 3.59 -1.73
C GLY A 184 18.55 4.55 -2.75
N LEU A 185 19.24 3.98 -3.75
CA LEU A 185 20.15 4.70 -4.65
C LEU A 185 19.48 5.26 -5.90
N VAL A 186 18.24 4.86 -6.21
CA VAL A 186 17.50 5.42 -7.36
C VAL A 186 17.17 6.88 -7.02
N PRO A 187 17.61 7.86 -7.84
CA PRO A 187 17.33 9.25 -7.55
C PRO A 187 15.81 9.53 -7.53
N PRO A 188 15.26 10.23 -6.52
CA PRO A 188 13.81 10.43 -6.38
C PRO A 188 13.13 11.16 -7.54
N PHE A 189 13.88 11.89 -8.37
CA PHE A 189 13.35 12.54 -9.58
C PHE A 189 13.14 11.56 -10.73
N VAL A 190 13.78 10.39 -10.71
CA VAL A 190 13.63 9.31 -11.70
C VAL A 190 12.41 8.46 -11.36
N LEU A 191 12.39 7.96 -10.13
CA LEU A 191 11.29 7.17 -9.59
C LEU A 191 11.26 7.36 -8.08
N LYS A 192 10.08 7.66 -7.56
CA LYS A 192 9.76 7.47 -6.16
C LYS A 192 8.37 6.88 -6.07
N SER A 193 8.13 6.08 -5.04
CA SER A 193 6.78 5.63 -4.69
C SER A 193 6.55 5.75 -3.21
N GLU A 194 5.28 5.89 -2.85
CA GLU A 194 4.84 5.75 -1.47
C GLU A 194 3.63 4.82 -1.44
N ARG A 195 3.74 3.77 -0.63
CA ARG A 195 2.68 2.83 -0.32
C ARG A 195 2.02 3.24 0.99
N VAL A 196 0.71 3.30 0.98
CA VAL A 196 -0.11 3.56 2.16
C VAL A 196 -1.00 2.36 2.40
N GLN A 197 -1.03 1.89 3.64
CA GLN A 197 -1.94 0.85 4.09
C GLN A 197 -2.76 1.39 5.24
N GLU A 198 -4.07 1.22 5.14
CA GLU A 198 -5.03 1.58 6.17
C GLU A 198 -5.74 0.33 6.67
N PHE A 199 -5.93 0.30 7.99
CA PHE A 199 -6.60 -0.76 8.72
C PHE A 199 -7.73 -0.09 9.51
N LEU A 200 -8.92 -0.03 8.92
CA LEU A 200 -10.07 0.64 9.51
C LEU A 200 -11.01 -0.40 10.12
N GLU A 201 -11.60 -0.13 11.29
CA GLU A 201 -12.65 -0.97 11.83
C GLU A 201 -13.83 -1.08 10.85
N THR A 202 -14.38 -2.30 10.71
CA THR A 202 -15.66 -2.50 10.03
C THR A 202 -16.80 -1.83 10.81
N GLU A 203 -17.93 -1.58 10.14
CA GLU A 203 -19.09 -0.94 10.79
C GLU A 203 -19.65 -1.77 11.96
N ASP A 204 -19.55 -3.10 11.88
CA ASP A 204 -19.96 -4.02 12.94
C ASP A 204 -18.90 -4.20 14.04
N GLY A 205 -17.71 -3.61 13.89
CA GLY A 205 -16.60 -3.68 14.83
C GLY A 205 -15.91 -5.05 14.93
N ASN A 206 -16.26 -6.02 14.08
CA ASN A 206 -15.75 -7.39 14.17
C ASN A 206 -14.59 -7.69 13.21
N GLY A 207 -14.19 -6.73 12.38
CA GLY A 207 -13.15 -6.93 11.39
C GLY A 207 -12.43 -5.66 10.99
N THR A 208 -11.67 -5.78 9.91
CA THR A 208 -10.87 -4.72 9.32
C THR A 208 -11.27 -4.50 7.88
N GLU A 209 -11.62 -3.27 7.52
CA GLU A 209 -11.53 -2.79 6.14
C GLU A 209 -10.07 -2.46 5.84
N TYR A 210 -9.38 -3.41 5.19
CA TYR A 210 -8.01 -3.18 4.73
C TYR A 210 -8.03 -2.46 3.39
N ARG A 211 -7.32 -1.33 3.31
CA ARG A 211 -7.10 -0.59 2.06
C ARG A 211 -5.61 -0.41 1.85
N CYS A 212 -5.17 -0.63 0.63
CA CYS A 212 -3.78 -0.45 0.25
C CYS A 212 -3.71 0.27 -1.08
N TRP A 213 -2.87 1.29 -1.16
CA TRP A 213 -2.51 1.88 -2.44
C TRP A 213 -1.04 2.24 -2.48
N GLU A 214 -0.47 2.18 -3.67
CA GLU A 214 0.86 2.70 -3.93
C GLU A 214 0.82 3.64 -5.12
N THR A 215 1.31 4.85 -4.89
CA THR A 215 1.41 5.87 -5.93
C THR A 215 2.86 6.01 -6.36
N PHE A 216 3.09 5.92 -7.67
CA PHE A 216 4.36 6.08 -8.33
C PHE A 216 4.45 7.46 -8.97
N TYR A 217 5.62 8.08 -8.85
CA TYR A 217 5.92 9.42 -9.33
C TYR A 217 7.16 9.41 -10.22
N GLY A 218 7.25 10.38 -11.13
CA GLY A 218 8.40 10.57 -12.01
C GLY A 218 8.28 9.87 -13.37
N PRO A 219 9.23 10.10 -14.27
CA PRO A 219 9.17 9.62 -15.65
C PRO A 219 9.17 8.09 -15.76
N LEU A 220 9.90 7.38 -14.88
CA LEU A 220 9.95 5.93 -14.92
C LEU A 220 8.58 5.29 -14.55
N ALA A 221 7.76 5.98 -13.76
CA ALA A 221 6.41 5.53 -13.44
C ALA A 221 5.51 5.44 -14.70
N GLN A 222 5.75 6.29 -15.70
CA GLN A 222 5.04 6.17 -16.98
C GLN A 222 5.39 4.86 -17.68
N VAL A 223 6.67 4.49 -17.70
CA VAL A 223 7.11 3.22 -18.29
C VAL A 223 6.49 2.04 -17.55
N MET A 224 6.55 2.04 -16.21
CA MET A 224 5.95 0.98 -15.37
C MET A 224 4.46 0.78 -15.63
N ARG A 225 3.71 1.89 -15.86
CA ARG A 225 2.29 1.84 -16.22
C ARG A 225 2.03 1.02 -17.50
N PHE A 226 2.94 1.06 -18.47
CA PHE A 226 2.77 0.32 -19.73
C PHE A 226 3.37 -1.09 -19.68
N THR A 227 4.44 -1.33 -18.90
CA THR A 227 5.20 -2.58 -18.97
C THR A 227 5.02 -3.53 -17.79
N MET A 228 4.64 -3.02 -16.60
CA MET A 228 4.66 -3.79 -15.35
C MET A 228 3.32 -3.79 -14.61
N VAL A 229 2.30 -3.09 -15.11
CA VAL A 229 1.02 -2.93 -14.41
C VAL A 229 0.37 -4.25 -14.02
N ASN A 230 0.33 -5.23 -14.93
CA ASN A 230 -0.26 -6.54 -14.66
C ASN A 230 0.51 -7.30 -13.56
N GLN A 231 1.85 -7.18 -13.54
CA GLN A 231 2.68 -7.80 -12.51
C GLN A 231 2.49 -7.12 -11.16
N LEU A 232 2.32 -5.79 -11.14
CA LEU A 232 1.99 -5.05 -9.93
C LEU A 232 0.60 -5.44 -9.40
N GLU A 233 -0.42 -5.53 -10.26
CA GLU A 233 -1.74 -6.01 -9.87
C GLU A 233 -1.66 -7.42 -9.26
N THR A 234 -0.89 -8.31 -9.89
CA THR A 234 -0.68 -9.69 -9.42
C THR A 234 0.04 -9.72 -8.07
N GLY A 235 1.10 -8.92 -7.89
CA GLY A 235 1.82 -8.81 -6.63
C GLY A 235 0.97 -8.24 -5.50
N PHE A 236 0.15 -7.22 -5.79
CA PHE A 236 -0.80 -6.66 -4.82
C PHE A 236 -1.91 -7.65 -4.47
N ALA A 237 -2.34 -8.50 -5.40
CA ALA A 237 -3.32 -9.56 -5.12
C ALA A 237 -2.71 -10.58 -4.16
N ALA A 238 -1.50 -11.08 -4.48
CA ALA A 238 -0.78 -12.02 -3.63
C ALA A 238 -0.51 -11.47 -2.22
N TRP A 239 -0.16 -10.17 -2.10
CA TRP A 239 0.00 -9.52 -0.80
C TRP A 239 -1.32 -9.48 -0.02
N MET A 240 -2.39 -8.99 -0.67
CA MET A 240 -3.69 -8.79 -0.04
C MET A 240 -4.35 -10.12 0.38
N ASP A 241 -4.42 -11.07 -0.54
CA ASP A 241 -5.04 -12.38 -0.32
C ASP A 241 -4.23 -13.19 0.69
N GLY A 242 -2.90 -13.15 0.58
CA GLY A 242 -2.01 -13.82 1.53
C GLY A 242 -2.18 -13.32 2.96
N LEU A 243 -2.24 -11.99 3.15
CA LEU A 243 -2.47 -11.37 4.45
C LEU A 243 -3.83 -11.79 5.03
N LYS A 244 -4.88 -11.74 4.21
CA LYS A 244 -6.24 -12.13 4.59
C LYS A 244 -6.29 -13.60 5.02
N ASN A 245 -5.83 -14.51 4.15
CA ASN A 245 -5.88 -15.95 4.39
C ASN A 245 -5.09 -16.35 5.65
N HIS A 246 -3.91 -15.76 5.85
CA HIS A 246 -3.10 -16.00 7.04
C HIS A 246 -3.80 -15.63 8.35
N LEU A 247 -4.53 -14.51 8.36
CA LEU A 247 -5.23 -14.01 9.54
C LEU A 247 -6.57 -14.71 9.77
N GLU A 248 -7.21 -15.18 8.71
CA GLU A 248 -8.50 -15.88 8.77
C GLU A 248 -8.35 -17.41 8.93
N GLY A 249 -7.12 -17.94 8.83
CA GLY A 249 -6.83 -19.37 8.93
C GLY A 249 -7.36 -20.17 7.75
N THR A 250 -7.34 -19.57 6.56
CA THR A 250 -7.83 -20.15 5.29
C THR A 250 -6.72 -20.59 4.35
#